data_AF-A0A5J5LP35-F1
#
_entry.id   AF-A0A5J5LP35-F1
#
_cell.length_a   1.000
_cell.length_b   1.000
_cell.length_c   1.000
_cell.angle_alpha   90.00
_cell.angle_beta   90.00
_cell.angle_gamma   90.00
#
_symmetry.space_group_name_H-M   'P 1'
#
loop_
_entity.id
_entity.type
_entity.pdbx_description
1 polymer ?
#
loop_
_entity_poly.entity_id
_entity_poly.type
_entity_poly.pdbx_seq_one_letter_code
_entity_poly.pdbx_strand_id
1 'polypeptide(L)'
;MTGILEGINDQTSGIYLSGKLEIDEPDDILNTNPPDQYPILTKTGNLIDLSYCPIEKAIEVLAGQFGYGTLTARMITPAPFQ
;
A
#
# COMPACT_ATOMS: atom_id res chain seq x y z
N MET A 1 -4.39 -11.00 -21.38
CA MET A 1 -3.95 -10.09 -20.30
C MET A 1 -5.01 -10.17 -19.20
N THR A 2 -5.06 -11.28 -18.47
CA THR A 2 -6.23 -11.61 -17.61
C THR A 2 -5.86 -12.28 -16.28
N GLY A 3 -4.68 -12.90 -16.15
CA GLY A 3 -4.35 -13.69 -14.95
C GLY A 3 -4.01 -12.88 -13.68
N ILE A 4 -3.54 -11.63 -13.81
CA ILE A 4 -3.21 -10.79 -12.64
C ILE A 4 -4.44 -10.16 -12.00
N LEU A 5 -5.55 -10.06 -12.74
CA LEU A 5 -6.79 -9.44 -12.25
C LEU A 5 -7.71 -10.47 -11.57
N GLU A 6 -7.67 -11.74 -11.98
CA GLU A 6 -8.45 -12.81 -11.33
C GLU A 6 -7.96 -13.13 -9.91
N GLY A 7 -6.65 -13.00 -9.64
CA GLY A 7 -6.09 -13.17 -8.30
C GLY A 7 -6.44 -12.06 -7.30
N ILE A 8 -7.02 -10.94 -7.77
CA ILE A 8 -7.50 -9.84 -6.92
C ILE A 8 -8.92 -10.13 -6.40
N ASN A 9 -9.66 -11.03 -7.06
CA ASN A 9 -11.05 -11.33 -6.73
C ASN A 9 -11.24 -12.58 -5.86
N ASP A 10 -10.15 -13.30 -5.55
CA ASP A 10 -10.20 -14.44 -4.65
C ASP A 10 -9.99 -13.97 -3.20
N GLN A 11 -11.05 -13.95 -2.39
CA GLN A 11 -11.02 -13.59 -0.96
C GLN A 11 -10.14 -14.53 -0.10
N THR A 12 -9.40 -15.43 -0.74
CA THR A 12 -8.50 -16.39 -0.12
C THR A 12 -7.08 -15.86 0.04
N SER A 13 -6.73 -14.69 -0.52
CA SER A 13 -5.36 -14.17 -0.47
C SER A 13 -5.30 -12.68 -0.17
N GLY A 14 -4.40 -12.26 0.72
CA GLY A 14 -4.15 -10.85 1.02
C GLY A 14 -2.91 -10.34 0.30
N ILE A 15 -2.99 -9.16 -0.34
CA ILE A 15 -1.84 -8.50 -0.97
C ILE A 15 -1.36 -7.35 -0.09
N TYR A 16 -0.09 -7.40 0.27
CA TYR A 16 0.57 -6.39 1.10
C TYR A 16 1.74 -5.78 0.36
N LEU A 17 1.82 -4.46 0.39
CA LEU A 17 2.89 -3.67 -0.21
C LEU A 17 3.89 -3.24 0.86
N SER A 18 5.16 -3.27 0.50
CA SER A 18 6.23 -2.69 1.32
C SER A 18 7.28 -2.05 0.42
N GLY A 19 7.88 -0.96 0.86
CA GLY A 19 8.88 -0.26 0.07
C GLY A 19 8.80 1.25 0.23
N LYS A 20 9.50 1.96 -0.64
CA LYS A 20 9.62 3.42 -0.57
C LYS A 20 9.24 4.03 -1.91
N LEU A 21 8.44 5.10 -1.85
CA LEU A 21 8.05 5.92 -2.99
C LEU A 21 8.44 7.36 -2.71
N GLU A 22 8.98 8.05 -3.70
CA GLU A 22 9.16 9.50 -3.71
C GLU A 22 8.02 10.09 -4.55
N ILE A 23 7.25 11.00 -3.95
CA ILE A 23 6.03 11.58 -4.54
C ILE A 23 6.28 13.06 -4.81
N ASP A 24 5.83 13.53 -5.96
CA ASP A 24 6.09 14.89 -6.43
C ASP A 24 5.29 15.95 -5.64
N GLU A 25 4.02 15.64 -5.35
CA GLU A 25 3.08 16.52 -4.64
C GLU A 25 2.56 15.87 -3.35
N PRO A 26 3.39 15.72 -2.31
CA PRO A 26 3.03 14.89 -1.16
C PRO A 26 1.97 15.53 -0.27
N ASP A 27 1.62 16.81 -0.45
CA ASP A 27 0.77 17.60 0.46
C ASP A 27 -0.64 17.01 0.65
N ASP A 28 -1.16 16.32 -0.37
CA ASP A 28 -2.46 15.65 -0.31
C ASP A 28 -2.43 14.30 0.44
N ILE A 29 -1.24 13.80 0.77
CA ILE A 29 -1.08 12.55 1.51
C ILE A 29 -1.04 12.84 3.01
N LEU A 30 -2.07 12.39 3.71
CA LEU A 30 -2.17 12.43 5.17
C LEU A 30 -1.67 11.14 5.80
N ASN A 31 -0.96 11.25 6.92
CA ASN A 31 -0.64 10.09 7.76
C ASN A 31 -1.93 9.64 8.46
N THR A 32 -2.54 8.56 7.98
CA THR A 32 -3.83 8.05 8.48
C THR A 32 -3.68 6.95 9.54
N ASN A 33 -2.52 6.88 10.22
CA ASN A 33 -2.26 5.84 11.21
C ASN A 33 -3.02 6.12 12.52
N PRO A 34 -3.88 5.20 12.98
CA PRO A 34 -4.44 5.27 14.32
C PRO A 34 -3.32 5.29 15.36
N PRO A 35 -3.42 6.07 16.45
CA PRO A 35 -2.36 6.18 17.45
C PRO A 35 -2.01 4.86 18.15
N ASP A 36 -2.96 3.91 18.18
CA ASP A 36 -2.81 2.61 18.83
C ASP A 36 -2.32 1.51 17.88
N GLN A 37 -1.97 1.85 16.63
CA GLN A 37 -1.54 0.88 15.61
C GLN A 37 -0.14 1.22 15.10
N TYR A 38 0.62 0.18 14.74
CA TYR A 38 1.85 0.39 14.01
C TYR A 38 1.56 1.04 12.66
N PRO A 39 2.30 2.09 12.27
CA PRO A 39 2.04 2.78 11.04
C PRO A 39 2.34 1.87 9.85
N ILE A 40 1.34 1.67 9.00
CA ILE A 40 1.48 0.90 7.76
C ILE A 40 1.99 1.77 6.60
N LEU A 41 1.89 3.09 6.76
CA LEU A 41 2.37 4.10 5.83
C LEU A 41 2.94 5.27 6.62
N THR A 42 4.13 5.71 6.29
CA THR A 42 4.76 6.88 6.92
C THR A 42 5.22 7.86 5.85
N LYS A 43 4.69 9.10 5.88
CA LYS A 43 5.18 10.22 5.07
C LYS A 43 6.27 10.98 5.81
N THR A 44 7.42 11.15 5.16
CA THR A 44 8.54 12.00 5.59
C THR A 44 8.94 12.92 4.43
N GLY A 45 8.41 14.15 4.42
CA GLY A 45 8.56 15.06 3.29
C GLY A 45 7.89 14.47 2.04
N ASN A 46 8.67 14.26 0.98
CA ASN A 46 8.23 13.67 -0.29
C ASN A 46 8.34 12.14 -0.29
N LEU A 47 8.93 11.55 0.76
CA LEU A 47 9.13 10.11 0.85
C LEU A 47 7.94 9.44 1.57
N ILE A 48 7.35 8.44 0.93
CA ILE A 48 6.37 7.54 1.51
C ILE A 48 7.04 6.19 1.76
N ASP A 49 7.04 5.76 3.02
CA ASP A 49 7.48 4.43 3.44
C ASP A 49 6.24 3.56 3.73
N LEU A 50 6.10 2.47 2.97
CA LEU A 50 5.04 1.48 3.13
C LEU A 50 5.60 0.29 3.92
N SER A 51 4.95 -0.03 5.03
CA SER A 51 5.30 -1.14 5.92
C SER A 51 4.11 -2.09 6.01
N TYR A 52 4.14 -3.15 5.20
CA TYR A 52 3.06 -4.15 5.12
C TYR A 52 1.65 -3.53 4.95
N CYS A 53 1.53 -2.52 4.08
CA CYS A 53 0.27 -1.84 3.81
C CYS A 53 -0.62 -2.69 2.89
N PRO A 54 -1.90 -2.97 3.23
CA PRO A 54 -2.83 -3.60 2.31
C PRO A 54 -2.95 -2.82 1.00
N ILE A 55 -3.02 -3.53 -0.13
CA ILE A 55 -3.04 -2.88 -1.45
C ILE A 55 -4.23 -1.92 -1.62
N GLU A 56 -5.38 -2.24 -1.03
CA GLU A 56 -6.59 -1.42 -1.10
C GLU A 56 -6.38 -0.08 -0.40
N LYS A 57 -5.78 -0.10 0.80
CA LYS A 57 -5.43 1.11 1.54
C LYS A 57 -4.36 1.93 0.83
N ALA A 58 -3.35 1.26 0.26
CA ALA A 58 -2.33 1.96 -0.50
C ALA A 58 -2.91 2.67 -1.73
N ILE A 59 -3.84 2.04 -2.44
CA ILE A 59 -4.55 2.65 -3.57
C ILE A 59 -5.39 3.84 -3.10
N GLU A 60 -6.13 3.71 -2.00
CA GLU A 60 -6.96 4.78 -1.44
C GLU A 60 -6.13 6.02 -1.08
N VAL A 61 -5.00 5.82 -0.38
CA VAL A 61 -4.17 6.92 0.11
C VAL A 61 -3.32 7.57 -0.99
N LEU A 62 -2.88 6.79 -1.97
CA LEU A 62 -2.02 7.27 -3.07
C LEU A 62 -2.81 7.59 -4.34
N ALA A 63 -4.14 7.53 -4.31
CA ALA A 63 -4.97 7.84 -5.47
C ALA A 63 -4.71 9.27 -5.95
N GLY A 64 -4.45 9.41 -7.26
CA GLY A 64 -4.20 10.72 -7.89
C GLY A 64 -2.79 11.27 -7.67
N GLN A 65 -1.91 10.54 -6.99
CA GLN A 65 -0.54 10.95 -6.72
C GLN A 65 0.42 10.39 -7.78
N PHE A 66 1.41 11.19 -8.14
CA PHE A 66 2.49 10.79 -9.04
C PHE A 66 3.81 10.70 -8.28
N GLY A 67 4.57 9.64 -8.55
CA GLY A 67 5.83 9.39 -7.88
C GLY A 67 6.57 8.19 -8.47
N TYR A 68 7.79 7.98 -7.96
CA TYR A 68 8.66 6.90 -8.39
C TYR A 68 9.32 6.22 -7.20
N GLY A 69 9.71 4.95 -7.35
CA GLY A 69 10.36 4.23 -6.25
C GLY A 69 10.33 2.73 -6.45
N THR A 70 10.53 2.00 -5.35
CA THR A 70 10.54 0.54 -5.33
C THR A 70 9.49 0.00 -4.37
N LEU A 71 8.62 -0.86 -4.89
CA LEU A 71 7.63 -1.59 -4.12
C LEU A 71 7.88 -3.09 -4.23
N THR A 72 7.70 -3.78 -3.11
CA THR A 72 7.60 -5.23 -3.03
C THR A 72 6.16 -5.57 -2.72
N ALA A 73 5.51 -6.32 -3.60
CA ALA A 73 4.22 -6.93 -3.33
C ALA A 73 4.42 -8.33 -2.76
N ARG A 74 3.76 -8.63 -1.64
CA ARG A 74 3.69 -9.98 -1.08
C ARG A 74 2.24 -10.43 -1.05
N MET A 75 1.99 -11.59 -1.64
CA MET A 75 0.69 -12.26 -1.60
C MET A 75 0.75 -13.35 -0.53
N ILE A 76 -0.23 -13.35 0.39
CA ILE A 76 -0.33 -14.29 1.50
C ILE A 76 -1.62 -15.11 1.34
N THR A 77 -1.48 -16.44 1.29
CA THR A 77 -2.59 -17.38 1.12
C THR A 77 -2.51 -18.49 2.19
N PRO A 78 -3.59 -18.82 2.92
CA PRO A 78 -4.90 -18.16 2.88
C PRO A 78 -4.82 -16.74 3.47
N ALA A 79 -5.87 -15.93 3.27
CA ALA A 79 -5.92 -14.56 3.75
C ALA A 79 -5.68 -14.57 5.28
N PRO A 80 -4.67 -13.84 5.79
CA PRO A 80 -4.24 -13.97 7.18
C PRO A 80 -5.26 -13.43 8.21
N PHE A 81 -6.30 -12.73 7.75
CA PHE A 81 -7.37 -12.17 8.57
C PHE A 81 -8.72 -12.50 7.93
N GLN A 82 -9.13 -13.77 8.04
CA GLN A 82 -10.51 -14.21 7.76
C GLN A 82 -11.33 -14.18 9.05
#